data_AF-A0A5I9Q6Y8-F1
#
_entry.id   AF-A0A5I9Q6Y8-F1
#
_cell.length_a   1.000
_cell.length_b   1.000
_cell.length_c   1.000
_cell.angle_alpha   90.00
_cell.angle_beta   90.00
_cell.angle_gamma   90.00
#
_symmetry.space_group_name_H-M   'P 1'
#
loop_
_entity.id
_entity.type
_entity.pdbx_description
1 polymer ?
#
loop_
_entity_poly.entity_id
_entity_poly.type
_entity_poly.pdbx_seq_one_letter_code
_entity_poly.pdbx_strand_id
1 'polypeptide(L)'
;MKATKTILAIFIANSLVISSSHAALQATPTQYGDNASAGTPTSSAFGSYANASGSDGTAIGSNSKSSGNQSTAVGHTSWATGQSSSAFGENSTASGDNSTATGSLSSASGELSTASGYFADAKGDRATATGANSNASGANSTAIGANASASAKGSVALGSGSVADRENTVSVGSAGSERQITNVAAGTADTDAVNVKQLNDKAAETLNSANSYTDTKITETKNELNANIDKSKQEAINTSNNYTDSKITATKNELNVNIDKSKQEAINSSNNYTDNKFQQGISYTDKKYEQSIQYAQGAADKAEQNANNYTDNRFNQLSNQSNQRFEQLNNKIERAEKRLNAGIAGVVAMSSIPYVAENNFSYGIGLGNYQNGNAIAAGIQYKMSVNTNVRLNVSWDSSHNTVLGAGFAGGW
;
A
#
# COMPACT_ATOMS: atom_id res chain seq x y z
N MET A 1 78.17 68.77 130.42
CA MET A 1 76.71 68.77 130.21
C MET A 1 76.42 68.80 128.72
N LYS A 2 75.60 67.85 128.23
CA LYS A 2 74.99 67.73 126.87
C LYS A 2 75.96 67.49 125.70
N ALA A 3 76.23 66.25 125.28
CA ALA A 3 75.38 65.21 124.67
C ALA A 3 75.01 65.49 123.20
N THR A 4 75.89 65.03 122.30
CA THR A 4 75.65 64.81 120.88
C THR A 4 74.73 63.59 120.72
N LYS A 5 73.53 63.77 120.17
CA LYS A 5 72.60 62.69 119.83
C LYS A 5 72.79 62.29 118.37
N THR A 6 73.33 61.10 118.15
CA THR A 6 73.22 60.35 116.89
C THR A 6 72.82 58.93 117.25
N ILE A 7 71.55 58.58 117.08
CA ILE A 7 71.02 57.21 117.15
C ILE A 7 69.91 57.16 116.07
N LEU A 8 70.21 56.64 114.89
CA LEU A 8 70.13 55.23 114.46
C LEU A 8 68.69 54.85 114.09
N ALA A 9 68.43 54.78 112.78
CA ALA A 9 67.19 54.30 112.21
C ALA A 9 67.01 52.81 112.51
N ILE A 10 65.86 52.47 113.08
CA ILE A 10 65.40 51.09 113.32
C ILE A 10 64.87 50.56 111.98
N PHE A 11 65.63 49.67 111.33
CA PHE A 11 65.11 48.77 110.31
C PHE A 11 64.81 47.44 111.02
N ILE A 12 63.54 47.08 111.12
CA ILE A 12 63.10 45.76 111.59
C ILE A 12 63.33 44.79 110.43
N ALA A 13 64.49 44.13 110.42
CA ALA A 13 64.69 42.92 109.62
C ALA A 13 64.03 41.76 110.37
N ASN A 14 63.01 41.18 109.76
CA ASN A 14 62.37 39.95 110.22
C ASN A 14 63.41 38.82 110.09
N SER A 15 63.98 38.40 111.22
CA SER A 15 65.08 37.43 111.29
C SER A 15 64.63 36.03 110.86
N LEU A 16 65.12 35.54 109.72
CA LEU A 16 65.16 34.11 109.41
C LEU A 16 66.50 33.56 109.95
N VAL A 17 66.48 32.97 111.14
CA VAL A 17 67.63 32.25 111.71
C VAL A 17 67.53 30.78 111.30
N ILE A 18 68.51 30.28 110.54
CA ILE A 18 68.73 28.83 110.40
C ILE A 18 70.14 28.53 110.90
N SER A 19 70.24 27.91 112.07
CA SER A 19 71.49 27.39 112.64
C SER A 19 71.80 26.02 112.05
N SER A 20 72.95 25.85 111.42
CA SER A 20 73.41 24.58 110.86
C SER A 20 74.13 23.72 111.91
N SER A 21 73.48 22.64 112.35
CA SER A 21 74.15 21.48 112.96
C SER A 21 73.46 20.20 112.45
N HIS A 22 74.24 19.14 112.25
CA HIS A 22 73.93 17.93 111.49
C HIS A 22 72.81 17.04 112.09
N ALA A 23 71.58 17.54 112.13
CA ALA A 23 70.40 16.69 111.93
C ALA A 23 70.17 16.63 110.42
N ALA A 24 69.76 15.49 109.86
CA ALA A 24 69.28 15.43 108.48
C ALA A 24 68.38 16.66 108.26
N LEU A 25 68.68 17.47 107.25
CA LEU A 25 67.85 18.60 106.84
C LEU A 25 66.54 17.97 106.33
N GLN A 26 65.67 17.55 107.25
CA GLN A 26 64.33 17.12 106.93
C GLN A 26 63.73 18.36 106.31
N ALA A 27 63.43 18.28 105.01
CA ALA A 27 62.73 19.36 104.34
C ALA A 27 61.48 19.63 105.18
N THR A 28 61.42 20.81 105.79
CA THR A 28 60.23 21.22 106.52
C THR A 28 59.29 21.82 105.49
N PRO A 29 57.99 21.48 105.52
CA PRO A 29 57.01 22.09 104.64
C PRO A 29 57.13 23.62 104.65
N THR A 30 57.12 24.25 103.47
CA THR A 30 57.16 25.71 103.34
C THR A 30 55.74 26.26 103.48
N GLN A 31 55.46 26.95 104.59
CA GLN A 31 54.11 27.48 104.86
C GLN A 31 54.13 28.94 105.33
N TYR A 32 53.19 29.74 104.82
CA TYR A 32 53.04 31.17 105.19
C TYR A 32 51.58 31.60 105.12
N GLY A 33 51.01 32.06 106.24
CA GLY A 33 49.62 32.49 106.35
C GLY A 33 48.91 31.88 107.56
N ASP A 34 47.85 32.53 108.06
CA ASP A 34 47.06 32.02 109.18
C ASP A 34 46.39 30.68 108.82
N ASN A 35 46.58 29.65 109.64
CA ASN A 35 46.14 28.26 109.37
C ASN A 35 46.59 27.67 108.02
N ALA A 36 47.67 28.18 107.42
CA ALA A 36 48.31 27.52 106.29
C ALA A 36 48.88 26.16 106.73
N SER A 37 48.69 25.13 105.91
CA SER A 37 49.15 23.76 106.20
C SER A 37 49.79 23.16 104.96
N ALA A 38 51.06 22.78 105.07
CA ALA A 38 51.74 21.93 104.10
C ALA A 38 52.01 20.56 104.73
N GLY A 39 51.36 19.52 104.21
CA GLY A 39 51.28 18.19 104.82
C GLY A 39 52.51 17.29 104.61
N THR A 40 53.44 17.67 103.73
CA THR A 40 54.65 16.89 103.46
C THR A 40 55.90 17.78 103.42
N PRO A 41 57.10 17.24 103.68
CA PRO A 41 58.39 17.94 103.52
C PRO A 41 58.57 18.73 102.21
N THR A 42 57.98 18.25 101.14
CA THR A 42 58.11 18.78 99.77
C THR A 42 56.97 19.71 99.36
N SER A 43 55.91 19.84 100.17
CA SER A 43 54.76 20.67 99.82
C SER A 43 54.91 22.11 100.30
N SER A 44 54.23 23.02 99.61
CA SER A 44 54.28 24.47 99.84
C SER A 44 52.89 25.08 99.93
N ALA A 45 52.59 25.80 101.00
CA ALA A 45 51.28 26.45 101.24
C ALA A 45 51.43 27.95 101.56
N PHE A 46 50.90 28.83 100.72
CA PHE A 46 50.98 30.29 100.88
C PHE A 46 49.58 30.92 100.85
N GLY A 47 49.11 31.45 101.98
CA GLY A 47 47.79 32.09 102.12
C GLY A 47 47.03 31.60 103.35
N SER A 48 46.07 32.40 103.83
CA SER A 48 45.24 31.99 104.97
C SER A 48 44.39 30.77 104.62
N TYR A 49 44.44 29.72 105.44
CA TYR A 49 43.79 28.42 105.19
C TYR A 49 44.24 27.71 103.90
N ALA A 50 45.38 28.09 103.31
CA ALA A 50 45.97 27.34 102.19
C ALA A 50 46.41 25.94 102.66
N ASN A 51 46.03 24.89 101.93
CA ASN A 51 46.28 23.49 102.31
C ASN A 51 46.96 22.72 101.17
N ALA A 52 48.26 22.47 101.30
CA ALA A 52 49.05 21.62 100.40
C ALA A 52 49.33 20.26 101.05
N SER A 53 48.36 19.34 101.01
CA SER A 53 48.43 18.03 101.67
C SER A 53 49.00 16.90 100.80
N GLY A 54 49.05 17.06 99.47
CA GLY A 54 49.72 16.11 98.58
C GLY A 54 51.25 16.20 98.63
N SER A 55 51.96 15.10 98.34
CA SER A 55 53.42 15.12 98.13
C SER A 55 53.76 16.08 97.00
N ASP A 56 54.83 16.85 97.11
CA ASP A 56 55.22 17.87 96.10
C ASP A 56 54.10 18.85 95.70
N GLY A 57 53.08 19.00 96.55
CA GLY A 57 51.92 19.85 96.29
C GLY A 57 52.21 21.33 96.52
N THR A 58 51.63 22.22 95.72
CA THR A 58 51.74 23.67 95.90
C THR A 58 50.35 24.30 95.99
N ALA A 59 50.03 24.98 97.10
CA ALA A 59 48.80 25.73 97.29
C ALA A 59 49.13 27.22 97.53
N ILE A 60 48.66 28.12 96.66
CA ILE A 60 48.89 29.56 96.75
C ILE A 60 47.54 30.29 96.65
N GLY A 61 47.18 31.06 97.67
CA GLY A 61 45.91 31.79 97.77
C GLY A 61 45.11 31.35 98.99
N SER A 62 44.24 32.23 99.51
CA SER A 62 43.40 31.89 100.66
C SER A 62 42.44 30.75 100.33
N ASN A 63 42.30 29.78 101.23
CA ASN A 63 41.50 28.56 101.04
C ASN A 63 41.89 27.71 99.81
N SER A 64 43.06 27.94 99.20
CA SER A 64 43.56 27.08 98.12
C SER A 64 43.87 25.68 98.66
N LYS A 65 43.63 24.65 97.85
CA LYS A 65 43.81 23.24 98.24
C LYS A 65 44.53 22.46 97.16
N SER A 66 45.75 22.02 97.46
CA SER A 66 46.52 21.07 96.66
C SER A 66 46.61 19.76 97.45
N SER A 67 45.77 18.77 97.09
CA SER A 67 45.68 17.49 97.83
C SER A 67 46.05 16.27 97.00
N GLY A 68 46.12 16.39 95.68
CA GLY A 68 46.75 15.36 94.85
C GLY A 68 48.27 15.44 94.93
N ASN A 69 48.96 14.31 94.77
CA ASN A 69 50.43 14.30 94.68
C ASN A 69 50.87 15.11 93.44
N GLN A 70 51.92 15.92 93.55
CA GLN A 70 52.44 16.81 92.51
C GLN A 70 51.41 17.82 91.98
N SER A 71 50.34 18.07 92.74
CA SER A 71 49.29 19.00 92.30
C SER A 71 49.66 20.45 92.58
N THR A 72 49.11 21.39 91.83
CA THR A 72 49.32 22.83 92.01
C THR A 72 47.99 23.58 91.99
N ALA A 73 47.67 24.29 93.07
CA ALA A 73 46.48 25.13 93.19
C ALA A 73 46.90 26.59 93.42
N VAL A 74 46.55 27.49 92.52
CA VAL A 74 46.89 28.92 92.61
C VAL A 74 45.63 29.77 92.39
N GLY A 75 45.18 30.46 93.43
CA GLY A 75 43.98 31.30 93.44
C GLY A 75 43.17 31.12 94.72
N HIS A 76 42.36 32.12 95.07
CA HIS A 76 41.41 32.02 96.18
C HIS A 76 40.47 30.83 95.94
N THR A 77 40.40 29.90 96.91
CA THR A 77 39.54 28.71 96.83
C THR A 77 39.79 27.85 95.58
N SER A 78 41.01 27.88 95.03
CA SER A 78 41.42 26.97 93.94
C SER A 78 41.70 25.57 94.48
N TRP A 79 41.21 24.52 93.82
CA TRP A 79 41.32 23.12 94.27
C TRP A 79 41.96 22.23 93.20
N ALA A 80 43.17 21.73 93.49
CA ALA A 80 43.85 20.71 92.71
C ALA A 80 43.86 19.41 93.54
N THR A 81 42.91 18.51 93.26
CA THR A 81 42.68 17.29 94.06
C THR A 81 43.10 16.00 93.35
N GLY A 82 43.23 16.02 92.02
CA GLY A 82 43.77 14.90 91.25
C GLY A 82 45.30 14.83 91.32
N GLN A 83 45.86 13.64 91.12
CA GLN A 83 47.32 13.47 91.00
C GLN A 83 47.85 14.30 89.82
N SER A 84 48.93 15.03 90.04
CA SER A 84 49.60 15.89 89.06
C SER A 84 48.64 16.91 88.41
N SER A 85 47.54 17.26 89.09
CA SER A 85 46.55 18.20 88.56
C SER A 85 46.95 19.66 88.84
N SER A 86 46.48 20.58 88.01
CA SER A 86 46.82 22.00 88.13
C SER A 86 45.57 22.89 88.03
N ALA A 87 45.28 23.65 89.08
CA ALA A 87 44.16 24.59 89.14
C ALA A 87 44.68 26.03 89.28
N PHE A 88 44.45 26.87 88.28
CA PHE A 88 44.86 28.27 88.24
C PHE A 88 43.64 29.19 88.08
N GLY A 89 43.33 29.99 89.09
CA GLY A 89 42.20 30.93 89.10
C GLY A 89 41.34 30.80 90.34
N GLU A 90 40.60 31.87 90.65
CA GLU A 90 39.65 31.87 91.76
C GLU A 90 38.56 30.80 91.55
N ASN A 91 38.31 29.98 92.56
CA ASN A 91 37.38 28.84 92.52
C ASN A 91 37.62 27.85 91.36
N SER A 92 38.83 27.80 90.78
CA SER A 92 39.18 26.79 89.78
C SER A 92 39.31 25.41 90.43
N THR A 93 38.87 24.36 89.74
CA THR A 93 38.90 22.98 90.25
C THR A 93 39.51 22.04 89.22
N ALA A 94 40.63 21.41 89.55
CA ALA A 94 41.28 20.35 88.77
C ALA A 94 41.25 19.05 89.59
N SER A 95 40.16 18.27 89.43
CA SER A 95 39.89 17.09 90.24
C SER A 95 40.21 15.77 89.55
N GLY A 96 40.33 15.75 88.22
CA GLY A 96 40.81 14.58 87.50
C GLY A 96 42.34 14.43 87.63
N ASP A 97 42.84 13.21 87.56
CA ASP A 97 44.29 12.98 87.51
C ASP A 97 44.85 13.57 86.21
N ASN A 98 46.03 14.18 86.30
CA ASN A 98 46.69 14.93 85.23
C ASN A 98 45.83 16.04 84.60
N SER A 99 44.77 16.50 85.27
CA SER A 99 43.87 17.54 84.74
C SER A 99 44.44 18.95 84.92
N THR A 100 44.03 19.87 84.05
CA THR A 100 44.40 21.29 84.14
C THR A 100 43.16 22.18 84.05
N ALA A 101 42.89 22.97 85.08
CA ALA A 101 41.85 23.99 85.11
C ALA A 101 42.50 25.38 85.16
N THR A 102 42.23 26.26 84.20
CA THR A 102 42.76 27.63 84.13
C THR A 102 41.64 28.62 83.85
N GLY A 103 41.42 29.57 84.76
CA GLY A 103 40.34 30.55 84.70
C GLY A 103 39.45 30.48 85.94
N SER A 104 38.84 31.60 86.32
CA SER A 104 37.91 31.61 87.47
C SER A 104 36.72 30.68 87.20
N LEU A 105 36.35 29.89 88.20
CA LEU A 105 35.28 28.88 88.13
C LEU A 105 35.51 27.79 87.07
N SER A 106 36.71 27.64 86.52
CA SER A 106 37.01 26.53 85.59
C SER A 106 37.03 25.18 86.32
N SER A 107 36.56 24.12 85.67
CA SER A 107 36.43 22.78 86.25
C SER A 107 36.95 21.73 85.26
N ALA A 108 38.06 21.08 85.61
CA ALA A 108 38.63 19.95 84.88
C ALA A 108 38.49 18.69 85.75
N SER A 109 37.42 17.93 85.53
CA SER A 109 37.05 16.80 86.39
C SER A 109 37.29 15.42 85.78
N GLY A 110 37.45 15.33 84.45
CA GLY A 110 37.88 14.10 83.79
C GLY A 110 39.39 13.84 83.93
N GLU A 111 39.80 12.58 83.87
CA GLU A 111 41.23 12.21 83.80
C GLU A 111 41.85 12.84 82.55
N LEU A 112 43.06 13.41 82.64
CA LEU A 112 43.77 14.07 81.53
C LEU A 112 42.97 15.21 80.86
N SER A 113 41.98 15.78 81.56
CA SER A 113 41.13 16.85 81.01
C SER A 113 41.76 18.23 81.11
N THR A 114 41.37 19.13 80.21
CA THR A 114 41.79 20.54 80.23
C THR A 114 40.57 21.45 80.16
N ALA A 115 40.39 22.31 81.15
CA ALA A 115 39.39 23.37 81.15
C ALA A 115 40.09 24.74 81.19
N SER A 116 39.93 25.55 80.16
CA SER A 116 40.56 26.86 80.02
C SER A 116 39.54 27.94 79.69
N GLY A 117 39.32 28.89 80.60
CA GLY A 117 38.36 29.98 80.46
C GLY A 117 37.46 30.13 81.68
N TYR A 118 36.81 31.29 81.79
CA TYR A 118 35.82 31.53 82.85
C TYR A 118 34.68 30.51 82.74
N PHE A 119 34.44 29.74 83.80
CA PHE A 119 33.38 28.72 83.82
C PHE A 119 33.54 27.61 82.74
N ALA A 120 34.75 27.38 82.23
CA ALA A 120 35.00 26.25 81.32
C ALA A 120 34.89 24.92 82.11
N ASP A 121 34.24 23.92 81.53
CA ASP A 121 33.89 22.68 82.22
C ASP A 121 34.25 21.45 81.35
N ALA A 122 35.34 20.75 81.71
CA ALA A 122 35.81 19.55 81.05
C ALA A 122 35.55 18.33 81.96
N LYS A 123 34.44 17.63 81.73
CA LYS A 123 33.99 16.48 82.55
C LYS A 123 34.40 15.13 81.99
N GLY A 124 34.51 15.02 80.67
CA GLY A 124 34.91 13.77 80.05
C GLY A 124 36.39 13.49 80.27
N ASP A 125 36.76 12.22 80.38
CA ASP A 125 38.17 11.82 80.34
C ASP A 125 38.79 12.24 79.01
N ARG A 126 39.99 12.82 79.05
CA ARG A 126 40.71 13.42 77.92
C ARG A 126 39.93 14.53 77.21
N ALA A 127 38.96 15.14 77.89
CA ALA A 127 38.17 16.22 77.31
C ALA A 127 38.91 17.57 77.36
N THR A 128 38.69 18.40 76.35
CA THR A 128 39.23 19.77 76.29
C THR A 128 38.10 20.77 76.16
N ALA A 129 37.93 21.65 77.14
CA ALA A 129 37.01 22.77 77.11
C ALA A 129 37.81 24.08 77.12
N THR A 130 37.79 24.84 76.03
CA THR A 130 38.49 26.13 75.92
C THR A 130 37.54 27.24 75.48
N GLY A 131 37.38 28.26 76.30
CA GLY A 131 36.45 29.38 76.10
C GLY A 131 35.50 29.53 77.28
N ALA A 132 34.97 30.74 77.46
CA ALA A 132 34.05 31.03 78.55
C ALA A 132 32.78 30.17 78.46
N ASN A 133 32.42 29.49 79.55
CA ASN A 133 31.26 28.59 79.61
C ASN A 133 31.29 27.46 78.55
N SER A 134 32.49 27.07 78.08
CA SER A 134 32.65 25.89 77.22
C SER A 134 32.44 24.62 78.02
N ASN A 135 31.78 23.61 77.44
CA ASN A 135 31.44 22.37 78.12
C ASN A 135 31.85 21.15 77.27
N ALA A 136 32.83 20.39 77.73
CA ALA A 136 33.29 19.16 77.12
C ALA A 136 32.99 17.97 78.05
N SER A 137 31.78 17.42 77.94
CA SER A 137 31.28 16.36 78.84
C SER A 137 31.39 14.95 78.28
N GLY A 138 31.64 14.79 76.98
CA GLY A 138 31.91 13.49 76.37
C GLY A 138 33.36 13.05 76.57
N ALA A 139 33.61 11.75 76.69
CA ALA A 139 34.99 11.23 76.72
C ALA A 139 35.70 11.52 75.39
N ASN A 140 36.95 11.98 75.44
CA ASN A 140 37.75 12.44 74.30
C ASN A 140 37.08 13.59 73.52
N SER A 141 36.16 14.36 74.12
CA SER A 141 35.50 15.45 73.42
C SER A 141 36.28 16.76 73.47
N THR A 142 36.06 17.64 72.52
CA THR A 142 36.72 18.95 72.44
C THR A 142 35.70 20.05 72.19
N ALA A 143 35.58 21.01 73.10
CA ALA A 143 34.75 22.20 72.95
C ALA A 143 35.64 23.45 72.91
N ILE A 144 35.70 24.13 71.76
CA ILE A 144 36.52 25.33 71.57
C ILE A 144 35.61 26.49 71.17
N GLY A 145 35.54 27.52 72.02
CA GLY A 145 34.71 28.70 71.83
C GLY A 145 33.79 28.94 73.03
N ALA A 146 33.37 30.20 73.21
CA ALA A 146 32.45 30.53 74.28
C ALA A 146 31.11 29.80 74.11
N ASN A 147 30.59 29.16 75.16
CA ASN A 147 29.37 28.35 75.11
C ASN A 147 29.40 27.17 74.11
N ALA A 148 30.58 26.76 73.62
CA ALA A 148 30.69 25.54 72.83
C ALA A 148 30.38 24.32 73.71
N SER A 149 29.63 23.35 73.19
CA SER A 149 29.20 22.16 73.94
C SER A 149 29.49 20.88 73.15
N ALA A 150 30.44 20.07 73.64
CA ALA A 150 30.80 18.78 73.08
C ALA A 150 30.41 17.67 74.06
N SER A 151 29.16 17.20 73.96
CA SER A 151 28.55 16.28 74.92
C SER A 151 28.69 14.80 74.54
N ALA A 152 28.97 14.51 73.27
CA ALA A 152 29.14 13.15 72.78
C ALA A 152 30.60 12.67 72.80
N LYS A 153 30.81 11.35 72.83
CA LYS A 153 32.15 10.74 72.83
C LYS A 153 32.89 11.05 71.52
N GLY A 154 34.14 11.47 71.63
CA GLY A 154 35.00 11.77 70.48
C GLY A 154 34.48 12.90 69.59
N SER A 155 33.58 13.75 70.08
CA SER A 155 33.01 14.86 69.30
C SER A 155 33.81 16.15 69.48
N VAL A 156 33.75 17.02 68.47
CA VAL A 156 34.40 18.34 68.46
C VAL A 156 33.34 19.41 68.21
N ALA A 157 33.12 20.31 69.16
CA ALA A 157 32.36 21.54 68.97
C ALA A 157 33.33 22.70 68.74
N LEU A 158 33.37 23.22 67.51
CA LEU A 158 34.30 24.26 67.08
C LEU A 158 33.56 25.57 66.80
N GLY A 159 33.87 26.60 67.59
CA GLY A 159 33.27 27.94 67.52
C GLY A 159 32.27 28.23 68.63
N SER A 160 32.01 29.53 68.84
CA SER A 160 31.09 30.02 69.89
C SER A 160 29.69 29.45 69.69
N GLY A 161 29.10 28.87 70.74
CA GLY A 161 27.75 28.28 70.70
C GLY A 161 27.60 27.04 69.80
N SER A 162 28.70 26.45 69.31
CA SER A 162 28.62 25.20 68.55
C SER A 162 28.22 24.04 69.45
N VAL A 163 27.42 23.11 68.93
CA VAL A 163 26.91 21.94 69.66
C VAL A 163 27.27 20.67 68.91
N ALA A 164 28.01 19.77 69.56
CA ALA A 164 28.42 18.47 69.05
C ALA A 164 27.86 17.34 69.94
N ASP A 165 26.64 16.92 69.64
CA ASP A 165 25.83 15.95 70.38
C ASP A 165 25.79 14.54 69.76
N ARG A 166 26.59 14.32 68.70
CA ARG A 166 26.76 13.03 68.02
C ARG A 166 28.20 12.53 68.14
N GLU A 167 28.37 11.24 68.41
CA GLU A 167 29.69 10.64 68.56
C GLU A 167 30.51 10.73 67.28
N ASN A 168 31.84 10.92 67.43
CA ASN A 168 32.79 10.97 66.31
C ASN A 168 32.43 12.01 65.23
N THR A 169 31.97 13.20 65.62
CA THR A 169 31.63 14.29 64.69
C THR A 169 32.38 15.57 65.00
N VAL A 170 32.56 16.42 63.99
CA VAL A 170 32.96 17.82 64.15
C VAL A 170 31.75 18.69 63.82
N SER A 171 31.26 19.43 64.80
CA SER A 171 30.23 20.44 64.63
C SER A 171 30.84 21.83 64.63
N VAL A 172 30.54 22.60 63.60
CA VAL A 172 30.99 23.99 63.44
C VAL A 172 29.89 25.00 63.74
N GLY A 173 28.77 24.56 64.30
CA GLY A 173 27.59 25.39 64.57
C GLY A 173 26.60 24.66 65.44
N SER A 174 25.36 25.09 65.39
CA SER A 174 24.22 24.45 66.06
C SER A 174 22.99 24.51 65.16
N ALA A 175 21.94 23.79 65.51
CA ALA A 175 20.71 23.78 64.73
C ALA A 175 20.15 25.21 64.57
N GLY A 176 19.98 25.68 63.33
CA GLY A 176 19.54 27.04 63.01
C GLY A 176 20.64 28.11 63.14
N SER A 177 21.88 27.72 63.37
CA SER A 177 23.07 28.58 63.41
C SER A 177 24.26 27.87 62.76
N GLU A 178 24.01 27.31 61.57
CA GLU A 178 25.01 26.64 60.76
C GLU A 178 26.03 27.64 60.22
N ARG A 179 27.28 27.19 60.06
CA ARG A 179 28.38 28.00 59.51
C ARG A 179 28.82 27.44 58.17
N GLN A 180 29.25 28.34 57.29
CA GLN A 180 29.95 27.95 56.08
C GLN A 180 31.40 27.57 56.40
N ILE A 181 31.91 26.55 55.73
CA ILE A 181 33.34 26.22 55.70
C ILE A 181 33.89 26.74 54.37
N THR A 182 34.75 27.75 54.43
CA THR A 182 35.32 28.42 53.26
C THR A 182 36.78 28.02 53.04
N ASN A 183 37.31 28.28 51.84
CA ASN A 183 38.66 27.91 51.43
C ASN A 183 38.92 26.39 51.42
N VAL A 184 37.89 25.60 51.12
CA VAL A 184 37.98 24.14 50.94
C VAL A 184 38.53 23.85 49.54
N ALA A 185 39.75 23.31 49.48
CA ALA A 185 40.34 22.81 48.24
C ALA A 185 39.53 21.64 47.68
N ALA A 186 39.74 21.30 46.41
CA ALA A 186 39.06 20.18 45.80
C ALA A 186 39.48 18.87 46.47
N GLY A 187 38.52 18.08 46.95
CA GLY A 187 38.76 16.75 47.50
C GLY A 187 39.27 15.78 46.43
N THR A 188 40.16 14.87 46.83
CA THR A 188 40.84 13.90 45.96
C THR A 188 40.67 12.45 46.41
N ALA A 189 40.48 12.22 47.70
CA ALA A 189 40.15 10.92 48.28
C ALA A 189 38.66 10.82 48.62
N ASP A 190 38.16 9.58 48.79
CA ASP A 190 36.74 9.31 49.05
C ASP A 190 36.21 9.95 50.34
N THR A 191 37.09 10.23 51.30
CA THR A 191 36.75 10.85 52.59
C THR A 191 37.05 12.36 52.65
N ASP A 192 37.41 12.98 51.52
CA ASP A 192 37.65 14.42 51.46
C ASP A 192 36.32 15.19 51.35
N ALA A 193 36.31 16.41 51.91
CA ALA A 193 35.19 17.33 51.69
C ALA A 193 35.12 17.77 50.22
N VAL A 194 33.91 17.83 49.68
CA VAL A 194 33.65 18.35 48.33
C VAL A 194 33.37 19.84 48.40
N ASN A 195 34.06 20.63 47.58
CA ASN A 195 33.74 22.07 47.46
C ASN A 195 32.68 22.34 46.37
N VAL A 196 32.10 23.54 46.39
CA VAL A 196 31.01 23.92 45.47
C VAL A 196 31.42 23.84 44.00
N LYS A 197 32.69 24.14 43.68
CA LYS A 197 33.19 24.04 42.31
C LYS A 197 33.17 22.60 41.80
N GLN A 198 33.68 21.64 42.58
CA GLN A 198 33.67 20.22 42.21
C GLN A 198 32.24 19.70 41.98
N LEU A 199 31.30 20.10 42.84
CA LEU A 199 29.90 19.72 42.67
C LEU A 199 29.32 20.28 41.37
N ASN A 200 29.52 21.57 41.10
CA ASN A 200 29.02 22.23 39.89
C ASN A 200 29.66 21.66 38.61
N ASP A 201 30.96 21.39 38.62
CA ASP A 201 31.66 20.76 37.50
C ASP A 201 31.07 19.36 37.22
N LYS A 202 30.82 18.56 38.27
CA LYS A 202 30.22 17.22 38.10
C LYS A 202 28.75 17.27 37.65
N ALA A 203 27.99 18.24 38.14
CA ALA A 203 26.62 18.48 37.70
C ALA A 203 26.58 18.87 36.21
N ALA A 204 27.50 19.73 35.76
CA ALA A 204 27.62 20.11 34.35
C ALA A 204 28.01 18.92 33.46
N GLU A 205 28.98 18.09 33.88
CA GLU A 205 29.36 16.86 33.18
C GLU A 205 28.17 15.90 33.02
N THR A 206 27.39 15.72 34.09
CA THR A 206 26.20 14.86 34.11
C THR A 206 25.12 15.39 33.16
N LEU A 207 24.85 16.70 33.20
CA LEU A 207 23.88 17.34 32.31
C LEU A 207 24.28 17.21 30.83
N ASN A 208 25.56 17.44 30.52
CA ASN A 208 26.08 17.30 29.16
C ASN A 208 25.96 15.85 28.65
N SER A 209 26.19 14.86 29.52
CA SER A 209 26.02 13.45 29.20
C SER A 209 24.55 13.10 28.91
N ALA A 210 23.62 13.61 29.70
CA ALA A 210 22.18 13.41 29.51
C ALA A 210 21.67 14.07 28.21
N ASN A 211 22.14 15.29 27.92
CA ASN A 211 21.82 15.98 26.66
C ASN A 211 22.35 15.20 25.45
N SER A 212 23.62 14.77 25.49
CA SER A 212 24.23 13.99 24.41
C SER A 212 23.49 12.68 24.15
N TYR A 213 23.05 11.99 25.21
CA TYR A 213 22.22 10.79 25.09
C TYR A 213 20.87 11.09 24.43
N THR A 214 20.20 12.16 24.86
CA THR A 214 18.91 12.58 24.31
C THR A 214 19.02 12.97 22.83
N ASP A 215 20.03 13.76 22.46
CA ASP A 215 20.28 14.18 21.08
C ASP A 215 20.56 12.97 20.16
N THR A 216 21.30 11.99 20.67
CA THR A 216 21.55 10.71 19.97
C THR A 216 20.23 9.98 19.71
N LYS A 217 19.38 9.82 20.72
CA LYS A 217 18.08 9.13 20.57
C LYS A 217 17.13 9.86 19.62
N ILE A 218 17.12 11.19 19.65
CA ILE A 218 16.36 12.01 18.70
C ILE A 218 16.86 11.79 17.28
N THR A 219 18.18 11.76 17.09
CA THR A 219 18.80 11.53 15.77
C THR A 219 18.50 10.15 15.22
N GLU A 220 18.62 9.11 16.05
CA GLU A 220 18.26 7.72 15.70
C GLU A 220 16.79 7.64 15.27
N THR A 221 15.88 8.18 16.10
CA THR A 221 14.43 8.19 15.82
C THR A 221 14.11 8.94 14.52
N LYS A 222 14.78 10.07 14.26
CA LYS A 222 14.60 10.84 13.03
C LYS A 222 15.05 10.05 11.80
N ASN A 223 16.16 9.34 11.90
CA ASN A 223 16.67 8.50 10.81
C ASN A 223 15.74 7.32 10.52
N GLU A 224 15.25 6.63 11.56
CA GLU A 224 14.27 5.55 11.42
C GLU A 224 12.96 6.05 10.80
N LEU A 225 12.47 7.21 11.25
CA LEU A 225 11.27 7.83 10.70
C LEU A 225 11.44 8.16 9.21
N ASN A 226 12.56 8.77 8.82
CA ASN A 226 12.85 9.07 7.42
C ASN A 226 12.90 7.81 6.57
N ALA A 227 13.57 6.74 7.05
CA ALA A 227 13.62 5.47 6.35
C ALA A 227 12.21 4.85 6.17
N ASN A 228 11.36 4.93 7.20
CA ASN A 228 9.98 4.46 7.14
C ASN A 228 9.12 5.28 6.17
N ILE A 229 9.30 6.60 6.14
CA ILE A 229 8.62 7.50 5.18
C ILE A 229 9.03 7.14 3.75
N ASP A 230 10.33 6.98 3.49
CA ASP A 230 10.83 6.63 2.16
C ASP A 230 10.32 5.26 1.69
N LYS A 231 10.33 4.27 2.59
CA LYS A 231 9.75 2.95 2.33
C LYS A 231 8.25 3.04 2.01
N SER A 232 7.48 3.74 2.84
CA SER A 232 6.04 3.90 2.64
C SER A 232 5.71 4.62 1.33
N LYS A 233 6.51 5.64 0.98
CA LYS A 233 6.40 6.35 -0.30
C LYS A 233 6.65 5.42 -1.48
N GLN A 234 7.68 4.58 -1.41
CA GLN A 234 7.98 3.62 -2.47
C GLN A 234 6.89 2.56 -2.60
N GLU A 235 6.37 2.04 -1.49
CA GLU A 235 5.25 1.08 -1.49
C GLU A 235 3.99 1.68 -2.11
N ALA A 236 3.66 2.94 -1.78
CA ALA A 236 2.53 3.65 -2.37
C ALA A 236 2.69 3.86 -3.88
N ILE A 237 3.88 4.28 -4.33
CA ILE A 237 4.20 4.44 -5.76
C ILE A 237 4.07 3.10 -6.49
N ASN A 238 4.66 2.02 -5.96
CA ASN A 238 4.59 0.69 -6.56
C ASN A 238 3.14 0.19 -6.65
N THR A 239 2.35 0.38 -5.60
CA THR A 239 0.94 -0.01 -5.58
C THR A 239 0.13 0.76 -6.63
N SER A 240 0.35 2.07 -6.73
CA SER A 240 -0.33 2.94 -7.71
C SER A 240 0.03 2.57 -9.14
N ASN A 241 1.31 2.34 -9.43
CA ASN A 241 1.79 1.91 -10.74
C ASN A 241 1.20 0.55 -11.11
N ASN A 242 1.28 -0.45 -10.23
CA ASN A 242 0.73 -1.78 -10.47
C ASN A 242 -0.77 -1.75 -10.77
N TYR A 243 -1.54 -0.94 -10.03
CA TYR A 243 -2.97 -0.75 -10.28
C TYR A 243 -3.22 -0.11 -11.66
N THR A 244 -2.48 0.95 -11.98
CA THR A 244 -2.60 1.68 -13.24
C THR A 244 -2.24 0.79 -14.43
N ASP A 245 -1.12 0.07 -14.35
CA ASP A 245 -0.67 -0.89 -15.37
C ASP A 245 -1.68 -2.02 -15.57
N SER A 246 -2.27 -2.53 -14.48
CA SER A 246 -3.34 -3.53 -14.54
C SER A 246 -4.59 -3.01 -15.26
N LYS A 247 -5.01 -1.77 -14.97
CA LYS A 247 -6.15 -1.13 -15.63
C LYS A 247 -5.88 -0.85 -17.10
N ILE A 248 -4.71 -0.32 -17.44
CA ILE A 248 -4.29 -0.10 -18.82
C ILE A 248 -4.30 -1.42 -19.59
N THR A 249 -3.75 -2.49 -19.00
CA THR A 249 -3.73 -3.82 -19.61
C THR A 249 -5.13 -4.36 -19.85
N ALA A 250 -6.02 -4.25 -18.85
CA ALA A 250 -7.42 -4.69 -18.99
C ALA A 250 -8.15 -3.92 -20.10
N THR A 251 -8.03 -2.59 -20.12
CA THR A 251 -8.65 -1.75 -21.16
C THR A 251 -8.06 -2.03 -22.55
N LYS A 252 -6.74 -2.26 -22.64
CA LYS A 252 -6.09 -2.64 -23.92
C LYS A 252 -6.64 -3.97 -24.45
N ASN A 253 -6.82 -4.96 -23.58
CA ASN A 253 -7.39 -6.25 -23.96
C ASN A 253 -8.84 -6.11 -24.41
N GLU A 254 -9.67 -5.37 -23.67
CA GLU A 254 -11.06 -5.09 -24.04
C GLU A 254 -11.17 -4.36 -25.39
N LEU A 255 -10.31 -3.35 -25.61
CA LEU A 255 -10.25 -2.62 -26.87
C LEU A 255 -9.87 -3.53 -28.04
N ASN A 256 -8.86 -4.40 -27.87
CA ASN A 256 -8.47 -5.36 -28.90
C ASN A 256 -9.63 -6.30 -29.26
N VAL A 257 -10.35 -6.83 -28.26
CA VAL A 257 -11.55 -7.66 -28.48
C VAL A 257 -12.62 -6.89 -29.26
N ASN A 258 -12.89 -5.64 -28.89
CA ASN A 258 -13.87 -4.80 -29.58
C ASN A 258 -13.46 -4.50 -31.03
N ILE A 259 -12.18 -4.20 -31.28
CA ILE A 259 -11.63 -4.00 -32.63
C ILE A 259 -11.82 -5.26 -33.48
N ASP A 260 -11.46 -6.44 -32.95
CA ASP A 260 -11.63 -7.70 -33.65
C ASP A 260 -13.10 -8.00 -33.96
N LYS A 261 -13.99 -7.74 -33.00
CA LYS A 261 -15.43 -7.88 -33.19
C LYS A 261 -15.95 -6.94 -34.27
N SER A 262 -15.64 -5.65 -34.21
CA SER A 262 -16.05 -4.68 -35.23
C SER A 262 -15.48 -5.00 -36.61
N LYS A 263 -14.25 -5.53 -36.68
CA LYS A 263 -13.66 -6.01 -37.93
C LYS A 263 -14.45 -7.19 -38.50
N GLN A 264 -14.83 -8.16 -37.66
CA GLN A 264 -15.66 -9.29 -38.08
C GLN A 264 -17.05 -8.85 -38.52
N GLU A 265 -17.70 -7.94 -37.79
CA GLU A 265 -18.98 -7.36 -38.16
C GLU A 265 -18.90 -6.65 -39.52
N ALA A 266 -17.87 -5.84 -39.76
CA ALA A 266 -17.65 -5.17 -41.04
C ALA A 266 -17.41 -6.17 -42.19
N ILE A 267 -16.61 -7.22 -41.97
CA ILE A 267 -16.39 -8.29 -42.94
C ILE A 267 -17.72 -9.00 -43.26
N ASN A 268 -18.51 -9.36 -42.25
CA ASN A 268 -19.79 -10.02 -42.43
C ASN A 268 -20.79 -9.14 -43.18
N SER A 269 -20.87 -7.85 -42.85
CA SER A 269 -21.70 -6.89 -43.60
C SER A 269 -21.26 -6.76 -45.06
N SER A 270 -19.95 -6.70 -45.33
CA SER A 270 -19.40 -6.64 -46.68
C SER A 270 -19.71 -7.91 -47.48
N ASN A 271 -19.52 -9.09 -46.88
CA ASN A 271 -19.83 -10.37 -47.52
C ASN A 271 -21.33 -10.48 -47.82
N ASN A 272 -22.19 -10.17 -46.86
CA ASN A 272 -23.64 -10.15 -47.07
C ASN A 272 -24.05 -9.20 -48.20
N TYR A 273 -23.46 -8.01 -48.30
CA TYR A 273 -23.73 -7.09 -49.40
C TYR A 273 -23.28 -7.66 -50.76
N THR A 274 -22.05 -8.18 -50.83
CA THR A 274 -21.50 -8.76 -52.06
C THR A 274 -22.29 -9.99 -52.50
N ASP A 275 -22.62 -10.90 -51.58
CA ASP A 275 -23.45 -12.08 -51.85
C ASP A 275 -24.84 -11.65 -52.34
N ASN A 276 -25.46 -10.67 -51.70
CA ASN A 276 -26.76 -10.15 -52.14
C ASN A 276 -26.68 -9.57 -53.55
N LYS A 277 -25.62 -8.81 -53.89
CA LYS A 277 -25.40 -8.28 -55.24
C LYS A 277 -25.11 -9.37 -56.26
N PHE A 278 -24.35 -10.39 -55.89
CA PHE A 278 -24.09 -11.54 -56.74
C PHE A 278 -25.37 -12.32 -57.03
N GLN A 279 -26.19 -12.57 -56.01
CA GLN A 279 -27.50 -13.22 -56.15
C GLN A 279 -28.48 -12.38 -57.00
N GLN A 280 -28.50 -11.06 -56.83
CA GLN A 280 -29.26 -10.16 -57.72
C GLN A 280 -28.78 -10.27 -59.18
N GLY A 281 -27.46 -10.37 -59.39
CA GLY A 281 -26.85 -10.57 -60.71
C GLY A 281 -27.23 -11.91 -61.35
N ILE A 282 -27.18 -13.01 -60.57
CA ILE A 282 -27.67 -14.32 -61.01
C ILE A 282 -29.15 -14.22 -61.39
N SER A 283 -30.00 -13.70 -60.49
CA SER A 283 -31.44 -13.56 -60.73
C SER A 283 -31.75 -12.72 -61.98
N TYR A 284 -30.99 -11.67 -62.23
CA TYR A 284 -31.11 -10.88 -63.45
C TYR A 284 -30.74 -11.69 -64.70
N THR A 285 -29.61 -12.41 -64.66
CA THR A 285 -29.15 -13.27 -65.75
C THR A 285 -30.13 -14.40 -66.02
N ASP A 286 -30.63 -15.09 -65.00
CA ASP A 286 -31.65 -16.13 -65.11
C ASP A 286 -32.92 -15.59 -65.76
N LYS A 287 -33.40 -14.42 -65.31
CA LYS A 287 -34.56 -13.76 -65.92
C LYS A 287 -34.33 -13.42 -67.40
N LYS A 288 -33.12 -12.97 -67.77
CA LYS A 288 -32.76 -12.71 -69.17
C LYS A 288 -32.66 -13.99 -69.99
N TYR A 289 -32.12 -15.04 -69.39
CA TYR A 289 -32.03 -16.35 -70.00
C TYR A 289 -33.41 -16.96 -70.24
N GLU A 290 -34.31 -16.93 -69.25
CA GLU A 290 -35.72 -17.32 -69.40
C GLU A 290 -36.44 -16.51 -70.49
N GLN A 291 -36.26 -15.18 -70.51
CA GLN A 291 -36.80 -14.33 -71.58
C GLN A 291 -36.29 -14.75 -72.96
N SER A 292 -35.02 -15.14 -73.07
CA SER A 292 -34.44 -15.61 -74.33
C SER A 292 -35.00 -16.96 -74.76
N ILE A 293 -35.22 -17.89 -73.81
CA ILE A 293 -35.90 -19.17 -74.08
C ILE A 293 -37.31 -18.91 -74.56
N GLN A 294 -38.08 -18.04 -73.89
CA GLN A 294 -39.44 -17.69 -74.29
C GLN A 294 -39.48 -17.04 -75.69
N TYR A 295 -38.52 -16.17 -76.00
CA TYR A 295 -38.40 -15.59 -77.34
C TYR A 295 -38.09 -16.65 -78.40
N ALA A 296 -37.15 -17.57 -78.12
CA ALA A 296 -36.79 -18.65 -79.02
C ALA A 296 -37.95 -19.64 -79.23
N GLN A 297 -38.68 -19.98 -78.17
CA GLN A 297 -39.90 -20.79 -78.22
C GLN A 297 -40.98 -20.09 -79.03
N GLY A 298 -41.28 -18.82 -78.75
CA GLY A 298 -42.27 -18.06 -79.54
C GLY A 298 -41.89 -17.91 -81.02
N ALA A 299 -40.60 -17.80 -81.34
CA ALA A 299 -40.12 -17.82 -82.71
C ALA A 299 -40.29 -19.20 -83.37
N ALA A 300 -40.01 -20.28 -82.64
CA ALA A 300 -40.22 -21.66 -83.10
C ALA A 300 -41.72 -21.97 -83.30
N ASP A 301 -42.57 -21.63 -82.35
CA ASP A 301 -44.03 -21.79 -82.43
C ASP A 301 -44.58 -21.02 -83.64
N LYS A 302 -44.09 -19.80 -83.89
CA LYS A 302 -44.50 -18.99 -85.05
C LYS A 302 -44.00 -19.57 -86.37
N ALA A 303 -42.81 -20.16 -86.39
CA ALA A 303 -42.31 -20.88 -87.54
C ALA A 303 -43.14 -22.15 -87.82
N GLU A 304 -43.53 -22.89 -86.78
CA GLU A 304 -44.42 -24.04 -86.87
C GLU A 304 -45.81 -23.63 -87.39
N GLN A 305 -46.38 -22.54 -86.87
CA GLN A 305 -47.65 -21.99 -87.34
C GLN A 305 -47.60 -21.59 -88.82
N ASN A 306 -46.51 -20.95 -89.26
CA ASN A 306 -46.30 -20.60 -90.66
C ASN A 306 -46.17 -21.84 -91.55
N ALA A 307 -45.47 -22.89 -91.08
CA ALA A 307 -45.33 -24.15 -91.80
C ALA A 307 -46.69 -24.87 -91.95
N ASN A 308 -47.50 -24.89 -90.90
CA ASN A 308 -48.86 -25.44 -90.92
C ASN A 308 -49.75 -24.66 -91.88
N ASN A 309 -49.75 -23.33 -91.83
CA ASN A 309 -50.49 -22.47 -92.76
C ASN A 309 -50.08 -22.68 -94.22
N TYR A 310 -48.77 -22.86 -94.50
CA TYR A 310 -48.31 -23.17 -95.85
C TYR A 310 -48.83 -24.54 -96.33
N THR A 311 -48.77 -25.55 -95.46
CA THR A 311 -49.24 -26.92 -95.73
C THR A 311 -50.74 -26.95 -96.00
N ASP A 312 -51.55 -26.30 -95.17
CA ASP A 312 -53.01 -26.21 -95.33
C ASP A 312 -53.40 -25.50 -96.63
N ASN A 313 -52.72 -24.39 -96.97
CA ASN A 313 -52.95 -23.69 -98.23
C ASN A 313 -52.62 -24.56 -99.44
N ARG A 314 -51.52 -25.32 -99.39
CA ARG A 314 -51.12 -26.23 -100.48
C ARG A 314 -52.12 -27.38 -100.64
N PHE A 315 -52.59 -27.94 -99.53
CA PHE A 315 -53.60 -29.01 -99.54
C PHE A 315 -54.94 -28.52 -100.12
N ASN A 316 -55.40 -27.33 -99.73
CA ASN A 316 -56.62 -26.73 -100.27
C ASN A 316 -56.53 -26.44 -101.77
N GLN A 317 -55.37 -26.00 -102.27
CA GLN A 317 -55.14 -25.83 -103.71
C GLN A 317 -55.23 -27.15 -104.49
N LEU A 318 -54.65 -28.23 -103.95
CA LEU A 318 -54.65 -29.55 -104.57
C LEU A 318 -56.07 -30.17 -104.61
N SER A 319 -56.84 -30.01 -103.53
CA SER A 319 -58.24 -30.45 -103.44
C SER A 319 -59.13 -29.80 -104.51
N ASN A 320 -59.01 -28.47 -104.68
CA ASN A 320 -59.76 -27.72 -105.69
C ASN A 320 -59.41 -28.13 -107.14
N GLN A 321 -58.14 -28.45 -107.41
CA GLN A 321 -57.71 -28.93 -108.73
C GLN A 321 -58.23 -30.33 -109.08
N SER A 322 -58.41 -31.19 -108.08
CA SER A 322 -58.91 -32.56 -108.29
C SER A 322 -60.42 -32.60 -108.59
N ASN A 323 -61.22 -31.79 -107.89
CA ASN A 323 -62.66 -31.71 -108.11
C ASN A 323 -63.03 -31.24 -109.52
N GLN A 324 -62.30 -30.27 -110.08
CA GLN A 324 -62.55 -29.78 -111.44
C GLN A 324 -62.27 -30.83 -112.54
N ARG A 325 -61.34 -31.77 -112.29
CA ARG A 325 -61.03 -32.84 -113.26
C ARG A 325 -62.09 -33.95 -113.28
N PHE A 326 -62.72 -34.25 -112.14
CA PHE A 326 -63.76 -35.28 -112.05
C PHE A 326 -65.07 -34.87 -112.74
N GLU A 327 -65.47 -33.60 -112.66
CA GLU A 327 -66.68 -33.11 -113.37
C GLU A 327 -66.52 -33.11 -114.90
N GLN A 328 -65.32 -32.84 -115.41
CA GLN A 328 -65.06 -32.85 -116.86
C GLN A 328 -65.07 -34.25 -117.48
N LEU A 329 -64.78 -35.30 -116.69
CA LEU A 329 -64.79 -36.69 -117.14
C LEU A 329 -66.23 -37.22 -117.30
N ASN A 330 -67.12 -36.87 -116.36
CA ASN A 330 -68.50 -37.34 -116.36
C ASN A 330 -69.27 -36.87 -117.62
N ASN A 331 -69.08 -35.62 -118.04
CA ASN A 331 -69.73 -35.01 -119.21
C ASN A 331 -69.24 -35.52 -120.59
N LYS A 332 -68.17 -36.32 -120.65
CA LYS A 332 -67.69 -36.94 -121.89
C LYS A 332 -68.29 -38.33 -122.12
N ILE A 333 -68.60 -39.07 -121.05
CA ILE A 333 -69.11 -40.45 -121.12
C ILE A 333 -70.55 -40.47 -121.64
N GLU A 334 -71.42 -39.59 -121.13
CA GLU A 334 -72.82 -39.49 -121.55
C GLU A 334 -73.00 -39.12 -123.04
N ARG A 335 -72.07 -38.34 -123.60
CA ARG A 335 -72.11 -37.93 -125.03
C ARG A 335 -71.65 -39.04 -125.98
N ALA A 336 -70.82 -39.98 -125.52
CA ALA A 336 -70.39 -41.11 -126.34
C ALA A 336 -71.53 -42.13 -126.53
N GLU A 337 -72.28 -42.40 -125.46
CA GLU A 337 -73.37 -43.38 -125.44
C GLU A 337 -74.53 -42.98 -126.39
N LYS A 338 -74.90 -41.69 -126.39
CA LYS A 338 -75.96 -41.16 -127.27
C LYS A 338 -75.60 -41.21 -128.77
N ARG A 339 -74.32 -41.06 -129.12
CA ARG A 339 -73.86 -41.16 -130.51
C ARG A 339 -73.84 -42.59 -131.02
N LEU A 340 -73.51 -43.55 -130.17
CA LEU A 340 -73.49 -44.97 -130.50
C LEU A 340 -74.89 -45.51 -130.82
N ASN A 341 -75.88 -45.22 -129.97
CA ASN A 341 -77.25 -45.72 -130.14
C ASN A 341 -77.90 -45.20 -131.42
N ALA A 342 -77.63 -43.95 -131.81
CA ALA A 342 -78.14 -43.35 -133.04
C ALA A 342 -77.49 -43.97 -134.30
N GLY A 343 -76.20 -44.28 -134.27
CA GLY A 343 -75.52 -44.95 -135.38
C GLY A 343 -76.07 -46.35 -135.69
N ILE A 344 -76.41 -47.12 -134.66
CA ILE A 344 -77.02 -48.46 -134.81
C ILE A 344 -78.42 -48.35 -135.44
N ALA A 345 -79.22 -47.36 -135.03
CA ALA A 345 -80.52 -47.09 -135.65
C ALA A 345 -80.39 -46.79 -137.15
N GLY A 346 -79.31 -46.09 -137.57
CA GLY A 346 -78.98 -45.82 -138.98
C GLY A 346 -78.78 -47.08 -139.80
N VAL A 347 -78.01 -48.03 -139.29
CA VAL A 347 -77.78 -49.32 -139.96
C VAL A 347 -79.07 -50.13 -140.06
N VAL A 348 -79.89 -50.14 -139.00
CA VAL A 348 -81.20 -50.82 -139.02
C VAL A 348 -82.09 -50.23 -140.11
N ALA A 349 -82.14 -48.91 -140.24
CA ALA A 349 -82.91 -48.22 -141.28
C ALA A 349 -82.46 -48.60 -142.70
N MET A 350 -81.16 -48.76 -142.94
CA MET A 350 -80.64 -49.13 -144.27
C MET A 350 -80.98 -50.57 -144.64
N SER A 351 -81.00 -51.48 -143.67
CA SER A 351 -81.27 -52.90 -143.90
C SER A 351 -82.72 -53.22 -144.27
N SER A 352 -83.65 -52.34 -143.94
CA SER A 352 -85.09 -52.53 -144.17
C SER A 352 -85.59 -51.92 -145.49
N ILE A 353 -84.69 -51.41 -146.34
CA ILE A 353 -85.06 -50.80 -147.63
C ILE A 353 -85.49 -51.88 -148.64
N PRO A 354 -86.76 -51.89 -149.11
CA PRO A 354 -87.22 -52.84 -150.12
C PRO A 354 -86.80 -52.40 -151.53
N TYR A 355 -86.53 -53.37 -152.41
CA TYR A 355 -86.17 -53.13 -153.81
C TYR A 355 -86.95 -54.06 -154.74
N VAL A 356 -87.41 -53.53 -155.89
CA VAL A 356 -88.30 -54.22 -156.83
C VAL A 356 -87.49 -54.93 -157.91
N ALA A 357 -87.71 -56.24 -158.09
CA ALA A 357 -86.79 -57.12 -158.80
C ALA A 357 -86.87 -57.06 -160.34
N GLU A 358 -87.99 -56.63 -160.92
CA GLU A 358 -88.24 -56.74 -162.38
C GLU A 358 -87.79 -55.51 -163.19
N ASN A 359 -87.53 -54.37 -162.54
CA ASN A 359 -87.12 -53.13 -163.23
C ASN A 359 -85.62 -52.82 -163.06
N ASN A 360 -85.01 -52.21 -164.07
CA ASN A 360 -83.58 -51.86 -164.10
C ASN A 360 -83.19 -50.78 -163.06
N PHE A 361 -84.14 -50.05 -162.49
CA PHE A 361 -83.90 -49.08 -161.41
C PHE A 361 -85.00 -49.22 -160.36
N SER A 362 -84.62 -49.16 -159.08
CA SER A 362 -85.56 -49.09 -157.95
C SER A 362 -84.99 -48.21 -156.86
N TYR A 363 -85.87 -47.63 -156.05
CA TYR A 363 -85.49 -46.84 -154.88
C TYR A 363 -86.39 -47.24 -153.72
N GLY A 364 -85.90 -47.10 -152.50
CA GLY A 364 -86.65 -47.39 -151.30
C GLY A 364 -86.17 -46.54 -150.14
N ILE A 365 -87.03 -46.42 -149.14
CA ILE A 365 -86.74 -45.71 -147.90
C ILE A 365 -87.03 -46.68 -146.76
N GLY A 366 -86.13 -46.73 -145.79
CA GLY A 366 -86.23 -47.56 -144.60
C GLY A 366 -86.13 -46.68 -143.36
N LEU A 367 -86.78 -47.11 -142.29
CA LEU A 367 -86.75 -46.43 -140.99
C LEU A 367 -86.18 -47.41 -139.97
N GLY A 368 -85.40 -46.90 -139.03
CA GLY A 368 -84.72 -47.68 -138.00
C GLY A 368 -84.77 -46.98 -136.65
N ASN A 369 -85.04 -47.75 -135.61
CA ASN A 369 -85.04 -47.27 -134.23
C ASN A 369 -84.22 -48.27 -133.38
N TYR A 370 -83.38 -47.74 -132.48
CA TYR A 370 -82.65 -48.52 -131.48
C TYR A 370 -82.42 -47.69 -130.22
N GLN A 371 -82.94 -48.13 -129.07
CA GLN A 371 -82.88 -47.39 -127.80
C GLN A 371 -83.44 -45.95 -127.97
N ASN A 372 -82.64 -44.94 -127.62
CA ASN A 372 -82.91 -43.51 -127.75
C ASN A 372 -82.36 -42.91 -129.06
N GLY A 373 -82.01 -43.76 -130.04
CA GLY A 373 -81.60 -43.38 -131.39
C GLY A 373 -82.66 -43.71 -132.43
N ASN A 374 -82.95 -42.75 -133.32
CA ASN A 374 -83.83 -42.93 -134.47
C ASN A 374 -83.05 -42.59 -135.74
N ALA A 375 -83.32 -43.28 -136.84
CA ALA A 375 -82.71 -42.96 -138.12
C ALA A 375 -83.63 -43.26 -139.29
N ILE A 376 -83.39 -42.54 -140.37
CA ILE A 376 -84.02 -42.75 -141.67
C ILE A 376 -82.94 -43.07 -142.69
N ALA A 377 -83.21 -44.01 -143.56
CA ALA A 377 -82.33 -44.37 -144.66
C ALA A 377 -83.07 -44.32 -145.98
N ALA A 378 -82.37 -43.88 -147.02
CA ALA A 378 -82.84 -43.92 -148.38
C ALA A 378 -81.81 -44.65 -149.23
N GLY A 379 -82.29 -45.44 -150.18
CA GLY A 379 -81.42 -46.23 -151.02
C GLY A 379 -81.96 -46.39 -152.42
N ILE A 380 -81.03 -46.52 -153.35
CA ILE A 380 -81.29 -46.73 -154.77
C ILE A 380 -80.57 -48.00 -155.20
N GLN A 381 -81.21 -48.75 -156.10
CA GLN A 381 -80.66 -49.92 -156.72
C GLN A 381 -80.75 -49.78 -158.23
N TYR A 382 -79.65 -50.07 -158.92
CA TYR A 382 -79.59 -50.17 -160.36
C TYR A 382 -79.19 -51.60 -160.78
N LYS A 383 -79.99 -52.23 -161.62
CA LYS A 383 -79.76 -53.55 -162.20
C LYS A 383 -79.06 -53.35 -163.54
N MET A 384 -77.78 -53.73 -163.60
CA MET A 384 -76.96 -53.59 -164.82
C MET A 384 -77.17 -54.76 -165.79
N SER A 385 -77.63 -55.91 -165.30
CA SER A 385 -77.95 -57.13 -166.07
C SER A 385 -78.94 -58.00 -165.28
N VAL A 386 -79.50 -59.05 -165.90
CA VAL A 386 -80.41 -60.02 -165.28
C VAL A 386 -79.82 -60.60 -163.99
N ASN A 387 -78.48 -60.66 -163.94
CA ASN A 387 -77.70 -61.28 -162.88
C ASN A 387 -76.82 -60.29 -162.09
N THR A 388 -76.93 -58.98 -162.30
CA THR A 388 -76.05 -57.99 -161.66
C THR A 388 -76.82 -56.77 -161.15
N ASN A 389 -76.64 -56.43 -159.87
CA ASN A 389 -77.19 -55.22 -159.28
C ASN A 389 -76.21 -54.46 -158.39
N VAL A 390 -76.41 -53.14 -158.31
CA VAL A 390 -75.67 -52.21 -157.46
C VAL A 390 -76.66 -51.49 -156.58
N ARG A 391 -76.34 -51.33 -155.30
CA ARG A 391 -77.12 -50.58 -154.32
C ARG A 391 -76.29 -49.47 -153.72
N LEU A 392 -76.89 -48.30 -153.56
CA LEU A 392 -76.36 -47.22 -152.75
C LEU A 392 -77.39 -46.87 -151.69
N ASN A 393 -76.96 -46.77 -150.44
CA ASN A 393 -77.80 -46.45 -149.30
C ASN A 393 -77.13 -45.35 -148.50
N VAL A 394 -77.94 -44.47 -147.93
CA VAL A 394 -77.51 -43.45 -146.98
C VAL A 394 -78.50 -43.43 -145.83
N SER A 395 -78.02 -43.24 -144.60
CA SER A 395 -78.86 -43.01 -143.44
C SER A 395 -78.42 -41.80 -142.64
N TRP A 396 -79.40 -41.14 -142.04
CA TRP A 396 -79.22 -40.02 -141.13
C TRP A 396 -79.86 -40.35 -139.79
N ASP A 397 -79.13 -40.13 -138.70
CA ASP A 397 -79.59 -40.45 -137.35
C ASP A 397 -79.89 -39.21 -136.48
N SER A 398 -80.60 -39.42 -135.37
CA SER A 398 -81.02 -38.38 -134.41
C SER A 398 -79.88 -37.76 -133.60
N SER A 399 -78.63 -38.24 -133.75
CA SER A 399 -77.42 -37.63 -133.20
C SER A 399 -76.61 -36.86 -134.28
N HIS A 400 -77.24 -36.61 -135.44
CA HIS A 400 -76.70 -35.90 -136.60
C HIS A 400 -75.51 -36.60 -137.27
N ASN A 401 -75.35 -37.92 -137.09
CA ASN A 401 -74.38 -38.65 -137.88
C ASN A 401 -75.01 -39.09 -139.20
N THR A 402 -74.16 -39.21 -140.22
CA THR A 402 -74.54 -39.72 -141.54
C THR A 402 -73.74 -40.98 -141.82
N VAL A 403 -74.41 -42.04 -142.23
CA VAL A 403 -73.79 -43.31 -142.59
C VAL A 403 -74.10 -43.59 -144.06
N LEU A 404 -73.10 -44.00 -144.83
CA LEU A 404 -73.20 -44.28 -146.26
C LEU A 404 -72.77 -45.72 -146.50
N GLY A 405 -73.50 -46.45 -147.34
CA GLY A 405 -73.20 -47.83 -147.68
C GLY A 405 -73.54 -48.15 -149.12
N ALA A 406 -72.56 -48.65 -149.87
CA ALA A 406 -72.75 -49.13 -151.24
C ALA A 406 -72.48 -50.65 -151.29
N GLY A 407 -73.23 -51.36 -152.11
CA GLY A 407 -73.12 -52.81 -152.27
C GLY A 407 -73.26 -53.23 -153.72
N PHE A 408 -72.49 -54.23 -154.14
CA PHE A 408 -72.51 -54.79 -155.49
C PHE A 408 -72.83 -56.28 -155.37
N ALA A 409 -73.73 -56.80 -156.19
CA ALA A 409 -74.06 -58.21 -156.20
C ALA A 409 -74.13 -58.74 -157.65
N GLY A 410 -73.49 -59.89 -157.88
CA GLY A 410 -73.52 -60.64 -159.14
C GLY A 410 -73.71 -62.13 -158.85
N GLY A 411 -74.64 -62.79 -159.54
CA GLY A 411 -74.91 -64.22 -159.38
C GLY A 411 -74.75 -64.97 -160.72
N TRP A 412 -74.19 -66.18 -160.70
CA TRP A 412 -74.10 -67.05 -161.88
C TRP A 412 -75.26 -68.04 -161.94
#